data_AF-A0A7C3J9Z8-F1
#
_entry.id   AF-A0A7C3J9Z8-F1
#
_cell.length_a   1.000
_cell.length_b   1.000
_cell.length_c   1.000
_cell.angle_alpha   90.00
_cell.angle_beta   90.00
_cell.angle_gamma   90.00
#
_symmetry.space_group_name_H-M   'P 1'
#
loop_
_entity.id
_entity.type
_entity.pdbx_description
1 polymer ?
#
loop_
_entity_poly.entity_id
_entity_poly.type
_entity_poly.pdbx_seq_one_letter_code
_entity_poly.pdbx_strand_id
1 'polypeptide(L)'
;MMDIQERTVKQLEQLALKGPKHIEAIIQEAPELGYIVGAPPAEGRGAGASIRIENYDRYSALVRYLEVYDNSLTVDSQQSQAYLEQCAAEIIRRVTFLEEPLALLEVEPVEGIAQLRSGAPLAEQSEERVVYWELWLRTAPHPRLKLARYEWRQGKRDRENLLYPMTFATLGRAAKELAASLAEAAKQINR
;
A
#
# COMPACT_ATOMS: atom_id res chain seq x y z
N MET A 1 1.82 -17.79 21.25
CA MET A 1 2.85 -17.16 20.39
C MET A 1 2.10 -16.18 19.53
N MET A 2 2.28 -14.87 19.73
CA MET A 2 1.57 -13.87 18.92
C MET A 2 2.11 -13.97 17.50
N ASP A 3 1.24 -14.21 16.52
CA ASP A 3 1.61 -14.37 15.12
C ASP A 3 2.35 -13.12 14.65
N ILE A 4 3.44 -13.29 13.89
CA ILE A 4 4.27 -12.20 13.37
C ILE A 4 3.40 -11.23 12.53
N GLN A 5 2.34 -11.77 11.91
CA GLN A 5 1.28 -11.02 11.22
C GLN A 5 0.64 -9.93 12.10
N GLU A 6 0.28 -10.27 13.33
CA GLU A 6 -0.33 -9.31 14.26
C GLU A 6 0.69 -8.26 14.69
N ARG A 7 1.98 -8.59 14.79
CA ARG A 7 2.97 -7.68 15.36
C ARG A 7 3.20 -6.47 14.45
N THR A 8 3.41 -6.65 13.15
CA THR A 8 3.72 -5.53 12.23
C THR A 8 2.50 -4.66 11.95
N VAL A 9 1.33 -5.27 11.74
CA VAL A 9 0.07 -4.52 11.59
C VAL A 9 -0.29 -3.81 12.89
N LYS A 10 -0.19 -4.46 14.06
CA LYS A 10 -0.39 -3.78 15.35
C LYS A 10 0.64 -2.69 15.57
N GLN A 11 1.90 -2.84 15.12
CA GLN A 11 2.90 -1.78 15.25
C GLN A 11 2.52 -0.53 14.44
N LEU A 12 2.00 -0.69 13.22
CA LEU A 12 1.47 0.43 12.44
C LEU A 12 0.16 0.98 13.01
N GLU A 13 -0.73 0.14 13.55
CA GLU A 13 -1.92 0.60 14.28
C GLU A 13 -1.53 1.37 15.55
N GLN A 14 -0.50 0.94 16.27
CA GLN A 14 0.03 1.68 17.42
C GLN A 14 0.64 3.00 16.97
N LEU A 15 1.30 3.05 15.81
CA LEU A 15 1.82 4.28 15.22
C LEU A 15 0.67 5.24 14.86
N ALA A 16 -0.40 4.68 14.32
CA ALA A 16 -1.67 5.34 14.01
C ALA A 16 -2.38 5.91 15.23
N LEU A 17 -2.32 5.20 16.37
CA LEU A 17 -3.01 5.56 17.60
C LEU A 17 -2.19 6.46 18.54
N LYS A 18 -0.87 6.30 18.60
CA LYS A 18 0.00 6.90 19.62
C LYS A 18 1.01 7.91 19.07
N GLY A 19 1.13 8.02 17.75
CA GLY A 19 2.10 8.89 17.08
C GLY A 19 3.55 8.37 17.15
N PRO A 20 4.48 9.04 16.45
CA PRO A 20 5.81 8.51 16.16
C PRO A 20 6.75 8.52 17.36
N LYS A 21 6.55 9.46 18.31
CA LYS A 21 7.33 9.53 19.56
C LYS A 21 7.25 8.27 20.43
N HIS A 22 6.23 7.43 20.23
CA HIS A 22 6.11 6.16 20.95
C HIS A 22 6.78 4.98 20.22
N ILE A 23 7.28 5.17 19.00
CA ILE A 23 7.69 4.10 18.07
C ILE A 23 9.01 4.46 17.34
N GLU A 24 9.82 5.35 17.90
CA GLU A 24 11.18 5.66 17.40
C GLU A 24 12.04 4.39 17.22
N ALA A 25 11.79 3.34 18.01
CA ALA A 25 12.47 2.03 17.91
C ALA A 25 12.17 1.23 16.62
N ILE A 26 11.16 1.61 15.83
CA ILE A 26 10.75 0.90 14.58
C ILE A 26 11.03 1.75 13.35
N ILE A 27 11.28 3.04 13.53
CA ILE A 27 11.73 3.94 12.46
C ILE A 27 13.20 3.66 12.21
N GLN A 28 13.51 3.12 11.04
CA GLN A 28 14.88 2.95 10.58
C GLN A 28 15.25 4.12 9.66
N GLU A 29 16.32 4.83 10.01
CA GLU A 29 16.95 5.76 9.09
C GLU A 29 17.62 5.00 7.95
N ALA A 30 17.32 5.41 6.72
CA ALA A 30 17.95 4.93 5.51
C ALA A 30 18.61 6.15 4.83
N PRO A 31 19.95 6.29 4.89
CA PRO A 31 20.67 7.54 4.59
C PRO A 31 20.38 8.20 3.24
N GLU A 32 20.02 7.42 2.20
CA GLU A 32 19.71 7.95 0.85
C GLU A 32 18.22 7.99 0.52
N LEU A 33 17.41 7.70 1.52
CA LEU A 33 16.15 7.06 1.30
C LEU A 33 15.09 7.78 2.18
N GLY A 34 15.42 8.19 3.40
CA GLY A 34 14.51 8.78 4.38
C GLY A 34 14.25 7.77 5.50
N TYR A 35 13.01 7.66 5.98
CA TYR A 35 12.65 6.76 7.07
C TYR A 35 11.80 5.58 6.58
N ILE A 36 12.03 4.40 7.16
CA ILE A 36 11.23 3.18 6.93
C ILE A 36 10.59 2.77 8.24
N VAL A 37 9.29 2.52 8.22
CA VAL A 37 8.55 1.92 9.34
C VAL A 37 8.11 0.52 8.93
N GLY A 38 8.39 -0.52 9.73
CA GLY A 38 7.84 -1.86 9.52
C GLY A 38 8.48 -2.66 8.37
N ALA A 39 9.80 -2.56 8.21
CA ALA A 39 10.53 -3.24 7.14
C ALA A 39 10.18 -4.74 7.03
N PRO A 40 10.02 -5.29 5.80
CA PRO A 40 9.86 -6.73 5.61
C PRO A 40 11.01 -7.50 6.25
N PRO A 41 10.73 -8.60 6.98
CA PRO A 41 11.81 -9.45 7.48
C PRO A 41 12.59 -10.01 6.29
N ALA A 42 13.92 -9.88 6.33
CA ALA A 42 14.81 -10.30 5.25
C ALA A 42 14.65 -11.79 4.87
N GLU A 43 14.25 -12.64 5.83
CA GLU A 43 14.07 -14.09 5.65
C GLU A 43 12.89 -14.63 6.49
N GLY A 44 11.74 -13.94 6.46
CA GLY A 44 10.58 -14.31 7.28
C GLY A 44 9.33 -14.64 6.48
N ARG A 45 8.68 -15.76 6.82
CA ARG A 45 7.27 -16.01 6.48
C ARG A 45 6.37 -15.06 7.29
N GLY A 46 5.31 -14.56 6.66
CA GLY A 46 4.26 -13.79 7.32
C GLY A 46 3.86 -12.53 6.57
N ALA A 47 2.79 -11.92 7.05
CA ALA A 47 2.24 -10.67 6.57
C ALA A 47 2.84 -9.47 7.32
N GLY A 48 2.92 -8.35 6.63
CA GLY A 48 3.38 -7.11 7.21
C GLY A 48 3.15 -5.93 6.30
N ALA A 49 3.61 -4.78 6.75
CA ALA A 49 3.45 -3.54 6.01
C ALA A 49 4.62 -2.62 6.31
N SER A 50 5.11 -1.96 5.27
CA SER A 50 6.18 -0.98 5.35
C SER A 50 5.72 0.38 4.85
N ILE A 51 6.10 1.45 5.54
CA ILE A 51 5.78 2.82 5.14
C ILE A 51 7.07 3.55 4.86
N ARG A 52 7.08 4.23 3.72
CA ARG A 52 8.15 5.12 3.35
C ARG A 52 7.76 6.57 3.62
N ILE A 53 8.49 7.23 4.50
CA ILE A 53 8.25 8.63 4.86
C ILE A 53 9.52 9.47 4.72
N GLU A 54 9.36 10.73 4.37
CA GLU A 54 10.45 11.69 4.21
C GLU A 54 10.58 12.62 5.41
N ASN A 55 9.44 12.99 5.98
CA ASN A 55 9.35 13.82 7.18
C ASN A 55 8.13 13.41 7.99
N TYR A 56 8.08 13.78 9.26
CA TYR A 56 6.93 13.54 10.12
C TYR A 56 6.82 14.57 11.24
N ASP A 57 5.60 14.76 11.71
CA ASP A 57 5.31 15.53 12.91
C ASP A 57 4.63 14.62 13.95
N ARG A 58 3.93 15.22 14.93
CA ARG A 58 3.26 14.47 15.99
C ARG A 58 2.10 13.59 15.50
N TYR A 59 1.42 13.97 14.42
CA TYR A 59 0.16 13.37 13.97
C TYR A 59 0.17 12.87 12.53
N SER A 60 1.12 13.34 11.73
CA SER A 60 1.19 13.07 10.31
C SER A 60 2.61 12.76 9.84
N ALA A 61 2.69 12.16 8.66
CA ALA A 61 3.93 11.96 7.93
C ALA A 61 3.77 12.41 6.49
N LEU A 62 4.87 12.85 5.92
CA LEU A 62 5.02 13.08 4.50
C LEU A 62 5.43 11.76 3.84
N VAL A 63 4.46 11.10 3.22
CA VAL A 63 4.53 9.70 2.78
C VAL A 63 4.88 9.63 1.31
N ARG A 64 5.81 8.74 0.97
CA ARG A 64 6.17 8.40 -0.42
C ARG A 64 5.44 7.17 -0.92
N TYR A 65 5.28 6.15 -0.08
CA TYR A 65 4.40 5.01 -0.35
C TYR A 65 4.11 4.22 0.92
N LEU A 66 3.02 3.48 0.89
CA LEU A 66 2.69 2.39 1.80
C LEU A 66 2.77 1.09 1.01
N GLU A 67 3.44 0.09 1.57
CA GLU A 67 3.50 -1.25 1.02
C GLU A 67 2.97 -2.26 2.04
N VAL A 68 2.16 -3.22 1.59
CA VAL A 68 1.66 -4.33 2.39
C VAL A 68 2.02 -5.62 1.66
N TYR A 69 2.47 -6.63 2.39
CA TYR A 69 2.91 -7.90 1.82
C TYR A 69 2.43 -9.07 2.67
N ASP A 70 2.33 -10.24 2.05
CA ASP A 70 2.17 -11.51 2.75
C ASP A 70 3.10 -12.57 2.16
N ASN A 71 4.25 -12.76 2.80
CA ASN A 71 5.26 -13.75 2.41
C ASN A 71 4.85 -15.20 2.74
N SER A 72 3.71 -15.40 3.40
CA SER A 72 3.15 -16.75 3.61
C SER A 72 2.24 -17.20 2.47
N LEU A 73 1.76 -16.26 1.65
CA LEU A 73 0.90 -16.55 0.51
C LEU A 73 1.74 -16.84 -0.74
N THR A 74 1.28 -17.83 -1.49
CA THR A 74 1.75 -18.15 -2.84
C THR A 74 0.54 -18.28 -3.73
N VAL A 75 0.57 -17.64 -4.90
CA VAL A 75 -0.52 -17.69 -5.87
C VAL A 75 -0.05 -18.50 -7.07
N ASP A 76 -0.77 -19.57 -7.37
CA ASP A 76 -0.52 -20.38 -8.57
C ASP A 76 -0.76 -19.53 -9.83
N SER A 77 0.03 -19.73 -10.87
CA SER A 77 -0.17 -19.07 -12.16
C SER A 77 -1.57 -19.35 -12.74
N GLN A 78 -2.15 -20.53 -12.48
CA GLN A 78 -3.51 -20.88 -12.89
C GLN A 78 -4.60 -20.09 -12.15
N GLN A 79 -4.31 -19.64 -10.92
CA GLN A 79 -5.23 -18.89 -10.08
C GLN A 79 -4.94 -17.37 -10.08
N SER A 80 -3.86 -16.95 -10.73
CA SER A 80 -3.35 -15.57 -10.74
C SER A 80 -4.44 -14.57 -11.15
N GLN A 81 -5.16 -14.83 -12.24
CA GLN A 81 -6.21 -13.94 -12.70
C GLN A 81 -7.32 -13.75 -11.65
N ALA A 82 -7.92 -14.85 -11.18
CA ALA A 82 -9.00 -14.81 -10.20
C ALA A 82 -8.55 -14.14 -8.89
N TYR A 83 -7.32 -14.41 -8.44
CA TYR A 83 -6.75 -13.77 -7.27
C TYR A 83 -6.61 -12.24 -7.44
N LEU A 84 -6.05 -11.81 -8.57
CA LEU A 84 -5.81 -10.40 -8.86
C LEU A 84 -7.13 -9.61 -8.93
N GLU A 85 -8.12 -10.14 -9.66
CA GLU A 85 -9.44 -9.53 -9.79
C GLU A 85 -10.16 -9.46 -8.44
N GLN A 86 -10.14 -10.54 -7.66
CA GLN A 86 -10.79 -10.57 -6.36
C GLN A 86 -10.12 -9.63 -5.35
N CYS A 87 -8.79 -9.57 -5.35
CA CYS A 87 -8.05 -8.65 -4.49
C CYS A 87 -8.34 -7.20 -4.88
N ALA A 88 -8.39 -6.88 -6.18
CA ALA A 88 -8.76 -5.55 -6.66
C ALA A 88 -10.18 -5.16 -6.20
N ALA A 89 -11.16 -6.05 -6.33
CA ALA A 89 -12.53 -5.81 -5.88
C ALA A 89 -12.61 -5.54 -4.37
N GLU A 90 -11.88 -6.33 -3.56
CA GLU A 90 -11.81 -6.13 -2.11
C GLU A 90 -11.19 -4.78 -1.73
N ILE A 91 -10.14 -4.35 -2.44
CA ILE A 91 -9.48 -3.06 -2.23
C ILE A 91 -10.45 -1.92 -2.51
N ILE A 92 -11.13 -1.95 -3.67
CA ILE A 92 -12.10 -0.91 -4.05
C ILE A 92 -13.21 -0.80 -3.00
N ARG A 93 -13.67 -1.92 -2.46
CA ARG A 93 -14.74 -1.97 -1.45
C ARG A 93 -14.30 -1.43 -0.07
N ARG A 94 -13.03 -1.59 0.30
CA ARG A 94 -12.52 -1.30 1.66
C ARG A 94 -11.82 0.05 1.76
N VAL A 95 -11.13 0.47 0.71
CA VAL A 95 -10.28 1.67 0.67
C VAL A 95 -11.07 2.88 0.16
N THR A 96 -12.23 3.13 0.78
CA THR A 96 -13.16 4.20 0.42
C THR A 96 -12.90 5.52 1.13
N PHE A 97 -11.89 5.55 2.01
CA PHE A 97 -11.52 6.71 2.82
C PHE A 97 -10.41 7.56 2.18
N LEU A 98 -9.89 7.14 1.02
CA LEU A 98 -9.06 8.02 0.19
C LEU A 98 -9.95 9.12 -0.40
N GLU A 99 -9.35 10.28 -0.64
CA GLU A 99 -10.06 11.43 -1.22
C GLU A 99 -10.69 11.09 -2.57
N GLU A 100 -10.03 10.22 -3.34
CA GLU A 100 -10.51 9.76 -4.63
C GLU A 100 -10.68 8.22 -4.67
N PRO A 101 -11.81 7.72 -5.20
CA PRO A 101 -12.06 6.29 -5.29
C PRO A 101 -11.13 5.61 -6.29
N LEU A 102 -10.61 4.44 -5.91
CA LEU A 102 -9.82 3.58 -6.80
C LEU A 102 -10.72 2.82 -7.78
N ALA A 103 -10.23 2.65 -9.00
CA ALA A 103 -10.79 1.76 -10.01
C ALA A 103 -9.71 0.82 -10.55
N LEU A 104 -10.11 -0.39 -10.94
CA LEU A 104 -9.23 -1.33 -11.62
C LEU A 104 -8.92 -0.81 -13.03
N LEU A 105 -7.63 -0.62 -13.32
CA LEU A 105 -7.15 -0.13 -14.61
C LEU A 105 -6.72 -1.28 -15.51
N GLU A 106 -5.93 -2.19 -14.98
CA GLU A 106 -5.29 -3.26 -15.76
C GLU A 106 -5.05 -4.51 -14.89
N VAL A 107 -5.14 -5.68 -15.52
CA VAL A 107 -4.78 -6.98 -14.94
C VAL A 107 -3.94 -7.72 -15.96
N GLU A 108 -2.75 -8.15 -15.54
CA GLU A 108 -1.80 -8.93 -16.31
C GLU A 108 -1.48 -10.23 -15.55
N PRO A 109 -2.29 -11.29 -15.74
CA PRO A 109 -2.19 -12.52 -14.93
C PRO A 109 -0.86 -13.25 -15.08
N VAL A 110 -0.27 -13.20 -16.27
CA VAL A 110 1.00 -13.86 -16.59
C VAL A 110 2.16 -13.24 -15.81
N GLU A 111 2.20 -11.90 -15.76
CA GLU A 111 3.17 -11.15 -14.96
C GLU A 111 2.80 -11.12 -13.47
N GLY A 112 1.57 -11.53 -13.13
CA GLY A 112 1.06 -11.54 -11.77
C GLY A 112 0.77 -10.14 -11.24
N ILE A 113 0.29 -9.24 -12.11
CA ILE A 113 0.17 -7.82 -11.80
C ILE A 113 -1.28 -7.35 -11.95
N ALA A 114 -1.75 -6.51 -11.03
CA ALA A 114 -2.92 -5.67 -11.26
C ALA A 114 -2.63 -4.24 -10.83
N GLN A 115 -3.18 -3.29 -11.58
CA GLN A 115 -3.01 -1.87 -11.32
C GLN A 115 -4.38 -1.24 -11.05
N LEU A 116 -4.49 -0.54 -9.92
CA LEU A 116 -5.62 0.31 -9.59
C LEU A 116 -5.18 1.77 -9.62
N ARG A 117 -6.07 2.65 -10.08
CA ARG A 117 -5.83 4.09 -10.12
C ARG A 117 -7.06 4.83 -9.65
N SER A 118 -6.86 5.92 -8.92
CA SER A 118 -7.99 6.79 -8.59
C SER A 118 -8.34 7.70 -9.76
N GLY A 119 -9.63 7.99 -9.89
CA GLY A 119 -10.05 9.16 -10.68
C GLY A 119 -9.50 10.44 -10.05
N ALA A 120 -9.37 11.49 -10.84
CA ALA A 120 -9.06 12.82 -10.32
C ALA A 120 -10.26 13.40 -9.56
N PRO A 121 -10.09 14.15 -8.45
CA PRO A 121 -11.12 15.07 -8.03
C PRO A 121 -11.19 16.17 -9.08
N LEU A 122 -12.36 16.33 -9.71
CA LEU A 122 -12.60 17.27 -10.81
C LEU A 122 -12.23 18.74 -10.50
N ALA A 123 -11.95 19.09 -9.24
CA ALA A 123 -11.82 20.47 -8.76
C ALA A 123 -10.38 21.05 -8.79
N GLU A 124 -9.32 20.23 -8.87
CA GLU A 124 -7.92 20.71 -8.70
C GLU A 124 -7.02 20.52 -9.94
N GLN A 125 -7.55 20.05 -11.06
CA GLN A 125 -6.72 19.73 -12.23
C GLN A 125 -6.74 20.82 -13.28
N SER A 126 -5.55 21.25 -13.69
CA SER A 126 -5.34 21.81 -15.03
C SER A 126 -4.95 20.68 -15.97
N GLU A 127 -5.19 20.85 -17.28
CA GLU A 127 -4.69 19.92 -18.31
C GLU A 127 -3.16 19.74 -18.26
N GLU A 128 -2.47 20.63 -17.56
CA GLU A 128 -1.01 20.63 -17.38
C GLU A 128 -0.53 19.78 -16.20
N ARG A 129 -1.41 19.41 -15.25
CA ARG A 129 -1.05 18.70 -14.02
C ARG A 129 -2.17 17.79 -13.52
N VAL A 130 -1.87 16.49 -13.44
CA VAL A 130 -2.80 15.46 -12.97
C VAL A 130 -2.18 14.75 -11.77
N VAL A 131 -2.90 14.71 -10.65
CA VAL A 131 -2.51 14.01 -9.41
C VAL A 131 -3.53 12.91 -9.11
N TYR A 132 -3.06 11.71 -8.76
CA TYR A 132 -3.91 10.55 -8.47
C TYR A 132 -3.21 9.54 -7.56
N TRP A 133 -4.00 8.70 -6.90
CA TRP A 133 -3.51 7.48 -6.28
C TRP A 133 -3.27 6.40 -7.31
N GLU A 134 -2.22 5.63 -7.13
CA GLU A 134 -1.98 4.40 -7.86
C GLU A 134 -1.63 3.29 -6.86
N LEU A 135 -2.21 2.12 -7.09
CA LEU A 135 -1.93 0.93 -6.31
C LEU A 135 -1.52 -0.19 -7.25
N TRP A 136 -0.39 -0.82 -6.93
CA TRP A 136 0.11 -1.99 -7.64
C TRP A 136 -0.04 -3.23 -6.78
N LEU A 137 -0.72 -4.24 -7.30
CA LEU A 137 -0.71 -5.59 -6.77
C LEU A 137 0.26 -6.43 -7.59
N ARG A 138 1.14 -7.16 -6.91
CA ARG A 138 2.06 -8.15 -7.49
C ARG A 138 1.90 -9.47 -6.74
N THR A 139 1.88 -10.60 -7.44
CA THR A 139 1.77 -11.93 -6.82
C THR A 139 3.11 -12.65 -6.67
N ALA A 140 4.13 -12.28 -7.47
CA ALA A 140 5.45 -12.88 -7.44
C ALA A 140 6.51 -11.95 -6.78
N PRO A 141 7.43 -12.49 -5.94
CA PRO A 141 7.47 -13.87 -5.45
C PRO A 141 6.36 -14.20 -4.43
N HIS A 142 5.78 -13.16 -3.82
CA HIS A 142 4.66 -13.23 -2.89
C HIS A 142 3.72 -12.05 -3.09
N PRO A 143 2.43 -12.18 -2.73
CA PRO A 143 1.47 -11.09 -2.80
C PRO A 143 1.92 -9.82 -2.07
N ARG A 144 1.89 -8.71 -2.80
CA ARG A 144 2.31 -7.39 -2.33
C ARG A 144 1.49 -6.29 -2.97
N LEU A 145 1.04 -5.35 -2.16
CA LEU A 145 0.32 -4.15 -2.53
C LEU A 145 1.18 -2.93 -2.25
N LYS A 146 1.35 -2.06 -3.23
CA LYS A 146 2.04 -0.77 -3.06
C LYS A 146 1.11 0.36 -3.44
N LEU A 147 0.75 1.19 -2.46
CA LEU A 147 -0.04 2.40 -2.63
C LEU A 147 0.88 3.63 -2.61
N ALA A 148 0.78 4.49 -3.62
CA ALA A 148 1.49 5.76 -3.67
C ALA A 148 0.65 6.82 -4.39
N ARG A 149 1.01 8.08 -4.18
CA ARG A 149 0.44 9.19 -4.95
C ARG A 149 1.40 9.55 -6.07
N TYR A 150 0.84 9.81 -7.24
CA TYR A 150 1.61 10.14 -8.43
C TYR A 150 1.16 11.48 -8.98
N GLU A 151 2.11 12.16 -9.61
CA GLU A 151 1.89 13.36 -10.38
C GLU A 151 2.36 13.13 -11.81
N TRP A 152 1.51 13.49 -12.75
CA TRP A 152 1.88 13.64 -14.15
C TRP A 152 1.76 15.11 -14.54
N ARG A 153 2.72 15.60 -15.32
CA ARG A 153 2.73 16.97 -15.84
C ARG A 153 2.86 16.96 -17.36
N GLN A 154 2.21 17.91 -18.02
CA GLN A 154 2.34 18.06 -19.47
C GLN A 154 3.82 18.29 -19.86
N GLY A 155 4.24 17.63 -20.93
CA GLY A 155 5.63 17.66 -21.39
C GLY A 155 6.57 16.71 -20.64
N LYS A 156 6.12 16.02 -19.59
CA LYS A 156 6.86 14.91 -18.97
C LYS A 156 6.39 13.58 -19.54
N ARG A 157 7.35 12.72 -19.88
CA ARG A 157 7.07 11.35 -20.37
C ARG A 157 6.55 10.46 -19.24
N ASP A 158 7.20 10.54 -18.09
CA ASP A 158 6.93 9.68 -16.95
C ASP A 158 6.20 10.43 -15.84
N ARG A 159 5.39 9.69 -15.09
CA ARG A 159 4.79 10.14 -13.83
C ARG A 159 5.81 10.04 -12.72
N GLU A 160 5.78 10.99 -11.80
CA GLU A 160 6.68 11.05 -10.65
C GLU A 160 5.91 10.70 -9.37
N ASN A 161 6.59 10.03 -8.43
CA ASN A 161 5.99 9.73 -7.13
C ASN A 161 5.96 11.01 -6.29
N LEU A 162 4.76 11.41 -5.87
CA LEU A 162 4.49 12.62 -5.13
C LEU A 162 4.44 12.30 -3.64
N LEU A 163 5.20 13.05 -2.86
CA LEU A 163 5.08 13.05 -1.41
C LEU A 163 3.72 13.60 -0.99
N TYR A 164 3.01 12.86 -0.14
CA TYR A 164 1.68 13.24 0.28
C TYR A 164 1.51 13.19 1.80
N PRO A 165 0.96 14.25 2.42
CA PRO A 165 0.74 14.27 3.86
C PRO A 165 -0.40 13.30 4.23
N MET A 166 -0.13 12.37 5.13
CA MET A 166 -1.15 11.49 5.69
C MET A 166 -1.06 11.46 7.21
N THR A 167 -2.22 11.45 7.87
CA THR A 167 -2.25 11.18 9.31
C THR A 167 -1.82 9.73 9.57
N PHE A 168 -1.22 9.47 10.72
CA PHE A 168 -0.90 8.10 11.09
C PHE A 168 -2.16 7.24 11.23
N ALA A 169 -3.28 7.82 11.67
CA ALA A 169 -4.59 7.16 11.71
C ALA A 169 -5.00 6.62 10.33
N THR A 170 -4.90 7.45 9.30
CA THR A 170 -5.20 7.05 7.90
C THR A 170 -4.23 5.98 7.41
N LEU A 171 -2.93 6.09 7.75
CA LEU A 171 -1.92 5.10 7.37
C LEU A 171 -2.17 3.72 8.00
N GLY A 172 -2.49 3.67 9.29
CA GLY A 172 -2.84 2.42 9.97
C GLY A 172 -4.09 1.77 9.39
N ARG A 173 -5.12 2.58 9.10
CA ARG A 173 -6.34 2.10 8.42
C ARG A 173 -6.02 1.54 7.03
N ALA A 174 -5.21 2.24 6.24
CA ALA A 174 -4.81 1.77 4.91
C ALA A 174 -4.05 0.45 4.98
N ALA A 175 -3.04 0.34 5.85
CA ALA A 175 -2.29 -0.90 6.01
C ALA A 175 -3.20 -2.08 6.38
N LYS A 176 -4.13 -1.86 7.30
CA LYS A 176 -5.10 -2.87 7.75
C LYS A 176 -6.04 -3.31 6.63
N GLU A 177 -6.68 -2.37 5.93
CA GLU A 177 -7.64 -2.71 4.88
C GLU A 177 -6.98 -3.37 3.67
N LEU A 178 -5.76 -2.96 3.32
CA LEU A 178 -4.97 -3.60 2.25
C LEU A 178 -4.56 -5.02 2.65
N ALA A 179 -4.10 -5.23 3.89
CA ALA A 179 -3.76 -6.57 4.39
C ALA A 179 -4.98 -7.50 4.42
N ALA A 180 -6.13 -6.98 4.86
CA ALA A 180 -7.38 -7.73 4.85
C ALA A 180 -7.83 -8.09 3.43
N SER A 181 -7.54 -7.25 2.44
CA SER A 181 -7.87 -7.51 1.03
C SER A 181 -7.05 -8.68 0.47
N LEU A 182 -5.74 -8.74 0.75
CA LEU A 182 -4.89 -9.89 0.39
C LEU A 182 -5.42 -11.19 1.02
N ALA A 183 -5.70 -11.17 2.32
CA ALA A 183 -6.17 -12.33 3.05
C ALA A 183 -7.54 -12.82 2.56
N GLU A 184 -8.46 -11.90 2.23
CA GLU A 184 -9.79 -12.28 1.76
C GLU A 184 -9.77 -12.83 0.33
N ALA A 185 -8.96 -12.24 -0.57
CA ALA A 185 -8.77 -12.78 -1.92
C ALA A 185 -8.19 -14.21 -1.87
N ALA A 186 -7.20 -14.44 -1.00
CA ALA A 186 -6.60 -15.76 -0.81
C ALA A 186 -7.61 -16.81 -0.34
N LYS A 187 -8.56 -16.46 0.54
CA LYS A 187 -9.60 -17.40 0.99
C LYS A 187 -10.55 -17.81 -0.14
N GLN A 188 -10.81 -16.92 -1.08
CA GLN A 188 -11.80 -17.17 -2.14
C GLN A 188 -11.24 -18.07 -3.25
N ILE A 189 -9.94 -17.98 -3.55
CA ILE A 189 -9.30 -18.86 -4.53
C ILE A 189 -8.96 -20.26 -4.00
N ASN A 190 -8.95 -20.44 -2.67
CA ASN A 190 -8.67 -21.73 -2.00
C ASN A 190 -9.95 -22.50 -1.60
N ARG A 191 -11.12 -22.05 -2.05
CA ARG A 191 -12.41 -22.74 -1.89
C ARG A 191 -12.71 -23.57 -3.11
#